data_AF-A0A948V4W9-F1
#
_entry.id   AF-A0A948V4W9-F1
#
_cell.length_a   1.000
_cell.length_b   1.000
_cell.length_c   1.000
_cell.angle_alpha   90.00
_cell.angle_beta   90.00
_cell.angle_gamma   90.00
#
_symmetry.space_group_name_H-M   'P 1'
#
loop_
_entity.id
_entity.type
_entity.pdbx_description
1 polymer ?
#
loop_
_entity_poly.entity_id
_entity_poly.type
_entity_poly.pdbx_seq_one_letter_code
_entity_poly.pdbx_strand_id
1 'polypeptide(L)' 'GIRHFRASVGEGLNIMENLRGYTSGLAVPTFIITAPEGKGKTPMAPTYLLNHNRSGRLLFRTWAGEVCEYEDEGL' A
#
# COMPACT_ATOMS: atom_id res chain seq x y z
N GLY A 1 25.81 -5.46 15.09
CA GLY A 1 24.59 -4.63 15.12
C GLY A 1 24.01 -4.53 13.72
N ILE A 2 22.69 -4.61 13.55
CA ILE A 2 22.02 -4.69 12.23
C ILE A 2 21.27 -3.41 11.83
N ARG A 3 21.32 -2.37 12.67
CA ARG A 3 20.53 -1.13 12.45
C ARG A 3 20.91 -0.41 11.16
N HIS A 4 22.17 -0.47 10.74
CA HIS A 4 22.65 0.15 9.50
C HIS A 4 22.21 -0.58 8.23
N PHE A 5 21.63 -1.78 8.34
CA PHE A 5 21.00 -2.49 7.22
C PHE A 5 19.49 -2.23 7.12
N ARG A 6 18.89 -1.50 8.08
CA ARG A 6 17.46 -1.20 8.03
C ARG A 6 17.23 -0.06 7.06
N ALA A 7 16.50 -0.35 5.98
CA ALA A 7 15.84 0.68 5.19
C ALA A 7 14.80 1.42 6.06
N SER A 8 14.58 2.69 5.75
CA SER A 8 13.47 3.46 6.31
C SER A 8 12.13 2.92 5.82
N VAL A 9 11.06 3.21 6.56
CA VAL A 9 9.69 2.86 6.14
C VAL A 9 9.33 3.54 4.82
N GLY A 10 9.77 4.79 4.64
CA GLY A 10 9.54 5.55 3.40
C GLY A 10 10.20 4.90 2.19
N GLU A 11 11.44 4.43 2.32
CA GLU A 11 12.11 3.68 1.24
C GLU A 11 11.39 2.37 0.92
N GLY A 12 10.95 1.62 1.94
CA GLY A 12 10.17 0.40 1.74
C GLY A 12 8.87 0.66 0.97
N LEU A 13 8.13 1.72 1.34
CA LEU A 13 6.92 2.12 0.62
C LEU A 13 7.22 2.59 -0.82
N ASN A 14 8.30 3.33 -1.02
CA ASN A 14 8.73 3.77 -2.35
C ASN A 14 9.09 2.58 -3.26
N ILE A 15 9.75 1.56 -2.72
CA ILE A 15 10.01 0.31 -3.45
C ILE A 15 8.68 -0.35 -3.84
N MET A 16 7.72 -0.45 -2.91
CA MET A 16 6.42 -1.06 -3.21
C MET A 16 5.62 -0.29 -4.27
N GLU A 17 5.69 1.06 -4.26
CA GLU A 17 5.07 1.92 -5.28
C GLU A 17 5.62 1.62 -6.68
N ASN A 18 6.93 1.42 -6.79
CA ASN A 18 7.61 1.18 -8.07
C ASN A 18 7.62 -0.29 -8.51
N LEU A 19 7.23 -1.23 -7.64
CA LEU A 19 7.05 -2.64 -8.02
C LEU A 19 5.63 -2.90 -8.57
N ARG A 20 4.62 -2.30 -7.94
CA ARG A 20 3.22 -2.53 -8.31
C ARG A 20 2.92 -1.85 -9.64
N GLY A 21 2.32 -2.60 -10.58
CA GLY A 21 2.04 -2.12 -11.94
C GLY A 21 3.18 -2.35 -12.95
N TYR A 22 4.42 -2.45 -12.48
CA TYR A 22 5.61 -2.72 -13.32
C TYR A 22 6.04 -4.19 -13.34
N THR A 23 5.51 -4.99 -12.43
CA THR A 23 5.77 -6.44 -12.33
C THR A 23 4.47 -7.21 -12.24
N SER A 24 4.51 -8.51 -12.58
CA SER A 24 3.35 -9.40 -12.40
C SER A 24 2.86 -9.35 -10.96
N GLY A 25 1.54 -9.31 -10.74
CA GLY A 25 0.97 -9.25 -9.39
C GLY A 25 1.42 -10.40 -8.47
N LEU A 26 1.72 -11.58 -9.04
CA LEU A 26 2.25 -12.73 -8.29
C LEU A 26 3.70 -12.53 -7.81
N ALA A 27 4.44 -11.61 -8.43
CA ALA A 27 5.82 -11.30 -8.11
C ALA A 27 5.96 -10.09 -7.17
N VAL A 28 4.86 -9.40 -6.83
CA VAL A 28 4.88 -8.27 -5.90
C VAL A 28 4.82 -8.81 -4.46
N PRO A 29 5.87 -8.65 -3.64
CA PRO A 29 5.88 -9.13 -2.26
C PRO A 29 5.01 -8.26 -1.35
N THR A 30 4.84 -8.69 -0.11
CA THR A 30 4.25 -7.85 0.95
C THR A 30 5.38 -7.22 1.77
N PHE A 31 5.43 -5.89 1.82
CA PHE A 31 6.31 -5.17 2.75
C PHE A 31 5.71 -5.25 4.16
N ILE A 32 6.47 -5.78 5.13
CA ILE A 32 5.96 -6.07 6.48
C ILE A 32 6.80 -5.32 7.51
N ILE A 33 6.12 -4.65 8.45
CA ILE A 33 6.70 -4.12 9.67
C ILE A 33 6.21 -4.96 10.85
N THR A 34 7.11 -5.37 11.73
CA THR A 34 6.71 -5.98 13.02
C THR A 34 6.30 -4.87 13.97
N ALA A 35 5.02 -4.85 14.36
CA ALA A 35 4.50 -3.89 15.30
C ALA A 35 5.13 -4.09 16.70
N PRO A 36 5.37 -3.01 17.46
CA PRO A 36 5.89 -3.09 18.83
C PRO A 36 5.01 -3.94 19.74
N GLU A 37 5.56 -4.35 20.87
CA GLU A 37 4.81 -5.05 21.94
C GLU A 37 4.14 -6.36 21.48
N GLY A 38 4.70 -7.03 20.46
CA GLY A 38 4.16 -8.30 19.99
C GLY A 38 2.84 -8.18 19.22
N LYS A 39 2.48 -6.99 18.75
CA LYS A 39 1.24 -6.74 17.97
C LYS A 39 1.27 -7.32 16.53
N GLY A 40 2.24 -8.18 16.24
CA GLY A 40 2.27 -8.99 15.02
C GLY A 40 2.98 -8.35 13.82
N LYS A 41 2.85 -9.01 12.67
CA LYS A 41 3.38 -8.59 11.37
C LYS A 41 2.33 -7.76 10.65
N THR A 42 2.60 -6.48 10.45
CA THR A 42 1.66 -5.56 9.81
C THR A 42 2.10 -5.28 8.38
N PRO A 43 1.28 -5.60 7.37
CA PRO A 43 1.57 -5.28 5.98
C PRO A 43 1.47 -3.77 5.76
N MET A 44 2.44 -3.23 5.04
CA MET A 44 2.51 -1.85 4.61
C MET A 44 2.38 -1.81 3.09
N ALA A 45 1.59 -0.87 2.60
CA ALA A 45 1.40 -0.65 1.18
C ALA A 45 1.26 0.86 0.92
N PRO A 46 1.54 1.31 -0.30
CA PRO A 46 1.22 2.68 -0.68
C PRO A 46 -0.28 2.98 -0.60
N THR A 47 -0.60 4.23 -0.33
CA THR A 47 -1.99 4.69 -0.25
C THR A 47 -2.55 4.91 -1.65
N TYR A 48 -3.49 4.05 -2.06
CA TYR A 48 -4.24 4.20 -3.31
C TYR A 48 -5.62 4.81 -3.09
N LEU A 49 -6.24 4.55 -1.94
CA LEU A 49 -7.53 5.13 -1.57
C LEU A 49 -7.38 6.61 -1.25
N LEU A 50 -8.11 7.46 -1.98
CA LEU A 50 -8.11 8.91 -1.80
C LEU A 50 -9.33 9.38 -1.02
N ASN A 51 -10.50 8.78 -1.30
CA ASN A 51 -11.74 9.07 -0.61
C ASN A 51 -12.63 7.82 -0.57
N HIS A 52 -13.34 7.64 0.54
CA HIS A 52 -14.42 6.68 0.65
C HIS A 52 -15.52 7.32 1.48
N ASN A 53 -16.66 7.62 0.86
CA ASN A 53 -17.78 8.24 1.56
C ASN A 53 -18.89 7.23 1.84
N ARG A 54 -19.80 7.59 2.76
CA ARG A 54 -20.94 6.74 3.15
C ARG A 54 -22.01 6.61 2.07
N SER A 55 -21.88 7.33 0.95
CA SER A 55 -22.82 7.25 -0.17
C SER A 55 -22.43 6.19 -1.22
N GLY A 56 -21.51 5.29 -0.88
CA GLY A 56 -21.07 4.24 -1.80
C GLY A 56 -20.12 4.72 -2.90
N ARG A 57 -19.50 5.91 -2.78
CA ARG A 57 -18.53 6.39 -3.78
C ARG A 57 -17.10 6.31 -3.25
N LEU A 58 -16.25 5.67 -4.05
CA LEU A 58 -14.83 5.45 -3.80
C LEU A 58 -14.01 6.26 -4.82
N LEU A 59 -13.07 7.07 -4.34
CA LEU A 59 -12.04 7.68 -5.17
C LEU A 59 -10.70 7.03 -4.84
N PHE A 60 -10.01 6.54 -5.86
CA PHE A 60 -8.69 5.94 -5.70
C PHE A 60 -7.78 6.32 -6.86
N ARG A 61 -6.47 6.25 -6.65
CA ARG A 61 -5.50 6.36 -7.73
C ARG A 61 -5.03 4.98 -8.19
N THR A 62 -4.65 4.87 -9.45
CA THR A 62 -3.93 3.70 -9.98
C THR A 62 -2.44 3.80 -9.70
N TRP A 63 -1.69 2.74 -10.03
CA TRP A 63 -0.22 2.74 -10.01
C TRP A 63 0.37 3.75 -11.01
N ALA A 64 -0.35 4.08 -12.08
CA ALA A 64 0.06 5.05 -13.09
C ALA A 64 -0.27 6.51 -12.67
N GLY A 65 -0.90 6.71 -11.51
CA GLY A 65 -1.26 8.04 -11.01
C GLY A 65 -2.60 8.56 -11.52
N GLU A 66 -3.34 7.78 -12.30
CA GLU A 66 -4.69 8.14 -12.75
C GLU A 66 -5.67 8.06 -11.58
N VAL A 67 -6.59 9.03 -11.49
CA VAL A 67 -7.65 9.03 -10.47
C VAL A 67 -8.90 8.40 -11.06
N CYS A 68 -9.46 7.42 -10.36
CA CYS A 68 -10.65 6.70 -10.72
C CYS A 68 -11.74 6.88 -9.66
N GLU A 69 -12.99 6.89 -10.12
CA GLU A 69 -14.19 6.81 -9.29
C GLU A 69 -14.83 5.43 -9.47
N TYR A 70 -15.29 4.85 -8.37
CA TYR A 70 -15.98 3.56 -8.34
C TYR A 70 -17.18 3.63 -7.42
N GLU A 71 -18.32 3.10 -7.89
CA GLU A 71 -19.53 2.94 -7.09
C GLU A 71 -19.47 1.60 -6.36
N ASP A 72 -19.29 1.66 -5.04
CA ASP A 72 -19.33 0.53 -4.13
C ASP A 72 -20.78 0.25 -3.73
N GLU A 73 -21.40 -0.71 -4.42
CA GLU A 73 -22.78 -1.17 -4.18
C GLU A 73 -22.95 -1.94 -2.85
N GLY A 74 -21.87 -2.14 -2.07
CA GLY A 74 -21.86 -2.91 -0.84
C GLY A 74 -22.22 -2.14 0.45
N LEU A 75 -22.63 -0.86 0.35
CA LEU A 75 -23.01 0.00 1.48
C LEU A 75 -24.50 0.33 1.54
#